data_AF-A0A8T6SBU4-F1
#
_entry.id   AF-A0A8T6SBU4-F1
#
_cell.length_a   1.000
_cell.length_b   1.000
_cell.length_c   1.000
_cell.angle_alpha   90.00
_cell.angle_beta   90.00
_cell.angle_gamma   90.00
#
_symmetry.space_group_name_H-M   'P 1'
#
loop_
_entity.id
_entity.type
_entity.pdbx_description
1 polymer ?
#
loop_
_entity_poly.entity_id
_entity_poly.type
_entity_poly.pdbx_seq_one_letter_code
_entity_poly.pdbx_strand_id
1 'polypeptide(L)' 'MREIYKVKPLPFAYTALDGISEQQLKYHHDVHYAAYVRNRNKIEDQLAEMRRKGDFPNIRGLKLSESHNA' A
#
# COMPACT_ATOMS: atom_id res chain seq x y z
N MET A 1 -12.85 5.57 3.96
CA MET A 1 -11.70 4.65 4.17
C MET A 1 -10.78 5.33 5.14
N ARG A 2 -10.29 4.65 6.18
CA ARG A 2 -9.30 5.26 7.09
C ARG A 2 -7.97 5.38 6.37
N GLU A 3 -7.35 6.55 6.45
CA GLU A 3 -6.04 6.81 5.86
C GLU A 3 -4.95 6.62 6.93
N ILE A 4 -4.61 5.36 7.19
CA ILE A 4 -3.63 4.98 8.23
C ILE A 4 -2.21 5.14 7.69
N TYR A 5 -2.00 4.76 6.43
CA TYR A 5 -0.74 4.86 5.71
C TYR A 5 -0.85 5.92 4.60
N LYS A 6 0.27 6.59 4.32
CA LYS A 6 0.38 7.63 3.29
C LYS A 6 1.55 7.34 2.37
N VAL A 7 1.39 7.71 1.10
CA VAL A 7 2.48 7.72 0.13
C VAL A 7 3.48 8.77 0.58
N LYS A 8 4.68 8.33 0.96
CA LYS A 8 5.77 9.24 1.30
C LYS A 8 6.38 9.77 0.01
N PRO A 9 6.69 11.07 -0.11
CA PRO A 9 7.37 11.58 -1.28
C PRO A 9 8.78 10.99 -1.39
N LEU A 10 9.29 10.88 -2.63
CA LEU A 10 10.71 10.58 -2.84
C LEU A 10 11.57 11.67 -2.18
N PRO A 11 12.69 11.30 -1.54
CA PRO A 11 13.62 12.27 -0.96
C PRO A 11 14.52 12.94 -2.02
N PHE A 12 14.33 12.62 -3.30
CA PHE A 12 15.09 13.12 -4.43
C PHE A 12 14.20 13.26 -5.68
N ALA A 13 14.68 14.01 -6.67
CA ALA A 13 13.99 14.16 -7.95
C ALA A 13 14.04 12.86 -8.77
N TYR A 14 13.04 12.61 -9.62
CA TYR A 14 12.99 11.41 -10.48
C TYR A 14 14.16 11.28 -11.46
N THR A 15 14.94 12.34 -11.68
CA THR A 15 16.13 12.34 -12.55
C THR A 15 17.44 12.20 -11.76
N ALA A 16 17.39 11.96 -10.45
CA ALA A 16 18.56 11.98 -9.59
C ALA A 16 19.39 10.68 -9.59
N LEU A 17 18.88 9.60 -10.20
CA LEU A 17 19.54 8.29 -10.21
C LEU A 17 20.16 8.00 -11.58
N ASP A 18 21.41 7.55 -11.57
CA ASP A 18 22.06 6.98 -12.75
C ASP A 18 21.65 5.51 -12.92
N GLY A 19 21.42 5.10 -14.17
CA GLY A 19 21.07 3.72 -14.51
C GLY A 19 19.60 3.33 -14.28
N ILE A 20 18.76 4.23 -13.76
CA ILE A 20 17.31 4.05 -13.64
C ILE A 20 16.62 5.25 -14.30
N SER A 21 15.72 4.99 -15.26
CA SER A 21 15.05 6.08 -15.97
C SER A 21 14.03 6.81 -15.11
N GLU A 22 13.84 8.11 -15.40
CA GLU A 22 12.80 8.94 -14.78
C GLU A 22 11.40 8.29 -14.89
N GLN A 23 11.09 7.75 -16.07
CA GLN A 23 9.81 7.10 -16.35
C GLN A 23 9.59 5.88 -15.45
N GLN A 24 10.62 5.04 -15.28
CA GLN A 24 10.56 3.88 -14.39
C GLN A 24 10.29 4.33 -12.95
N LEU A 25 10.99 5.36 -12.46
CA LEU A 25 10.80 5.86 -11.09
C LEU A 25 9.39 6.44 -10.88
N LYS A 26 8.86 7.18 -11.86
CA LYS A 26 7.48 7.68 -11.82
C LYS A 26 6.47 6.54 -11.73
N TYR A 27 6.56 5.51 -12.58
CA TYR A 27 5.63 4.38 -12.48
C TYR A 27 5.80 3.60 -11.18
N HIS A 28 7.04 3.35 -10.76
CA HIS A 28 7.29 2.60 -9.55
C HIS A 28 6.75 3.31 -8.30
N HIS A 29 7.00 4.60 -8.18
CA HIS A 29 6.57 5.38 -7.02
C HIS A 29 5.08 5.77 -7.08
N ASP A 30 4.65 6.40 -8.17
CA ASP A 30 3.34 7.07 -8.24
C ASP A 30 2.21 6.07 -8.52
N VAL A 31 2.53 4.91 -9.09
CA VAL A 31 1.55 3.87 -9.42
C VAL A 31 1.69 2.66 -8.51
N HIS A 32 2.84 1.98 -8.50
CA HIS A 32 2.98 0.71 -7.80
C HIS A 32 3.03 0.88 -6.28
N TYR A 33 3.93 1.71 -5.75
CA TYR A 33 4.00 2.02 -4.33
C TYR A 33 2.69 2.65 -3.82
N ALA A 34 2.14 3.62 -4.56
CA ALA A 34 0.84 4.20 -4.23
C ALA A 34 -0.31 3.19 -4.22
N ALA A 35 -0.28 2.16 -5.08
CA ALA A 35 -1.27 1.08 -5.05
C ALA A 35 -1.13 0.21 -3.79
N TYR A 36 0.08 -0.15 -3.38
CA TYR A 36 0.31 -0.90 -2.13
C TYR A 36 -0.22 -0.14 -0.91
N VAL A 37 0.10 1.15 -0.79
CA VAL A 37 -0.40 2.01 0.32
C VAL A 37 -1.93 2.05 0.34
N ARG A 38 -2.58 2.28 -0.80
CA ARG A 38 -4.05 2.32 -0.89
C ARG A 38 -4.67 0.97 -0.53
N ASN A 39 -4.10 -0.13 -1.00
CA ASN A 39 -4.59 -1.47 -0.72
C ASN A 39 -4.41 -1.83 0.77
N ARG A 40 -3.29 -1.46 1.38
CA ARG A 40 -3.07 -1.64 2.82
C ARG A 40 -4.14 -0.94 3.65
N ASN A 41 -4.47 0.32 3.33
CA ASN A 41 -5.55 1.05 4.00
C ASN A 41 -6.92 0.35 3.86
N LYS A 42 -7.24 -0.20 2.68
CA LYS A 42 -8.47 -1.00 2.48
C LYS A 42 -8.49 -2.25 3.36
N ILE A 43 -7.37 -2.96 3.44
CA ILE A 43 -7.24 -4.17 4.26
C ILE A 43 -7.41 -3.84 5.74
N GLU A 44 -6.83 -2.74 6.22
CA GLU A 44 -7.02 -2.29 7.61
C GLU A 44 -8.48 -1.95 7.95
N ASP A 45 -9.22 -1.41 6.98
CA ASP A 45 -10.67 -1.19 7.10
C ASP A 45 -11.45 -2.48 7.21
N GLN A 46 -11.14 -3.48 6.39
CA GLN A 46 -11.75 -4.80 6.48
C GLN A 46 -11.41 -5.48 7.82
N LEU A 47 -10.16 -5.43 8.26
CA LEU A 47 -9.72 -6.01 9.52
C LEU A 47 -10.38 -5.34 10.74
N ALA A 48 -10.54 -4.01 10.72
CA ALA A 48 -11.22 -3.34 11.81
C ALA A 48 -12.73 -3.65 11.84
N GLU A 49 -13.35 -3.81 10.68
CA GLU A 49 -14.75 -4.23 10.60
C GLU A 49 -14.95 -5.65 11.17
N MET A 50 -14.07 -6.59 10.80
CA MET A 50 -14.07 -7.95 11.39
C MET A 50 -13.94 -7.90 12.91
N ARG A 51 -13.00 -7.09 13.43
CA ARG A 51 -12.83 -6.90 14.88
C ARG A 51 -14.06 -6.31 15.56
N ARG A 52 -14.72 -5.32 14.94
CA ARG A 52 -15.96 -4.72 15.48
C ARG A 52 -17.11 -5.71 15.54
N LYS A 53 -17.25 -6.55 14.51
CA LYS A 53 -18.32 -7.54 14.41
C LYS A 53 -18.04 -8.84 15.18
N GLY A 54 -16.78 -9.10 15.53
CA GLY A 54 -16.36 -10.39 16.07
C GLY A 54 -16.47 -11.54 15.04
N ASP A 55 -16.50 -11.22 13.75
CA ASP A 55 -16.66 -12.16 12.64
C ASP A 55 -15.45 -12.08 11.71
N PHE A 56 -14.83 -13.22 11.42
CA PHE A 56 -13.50 -13.30 10.78
C PHE A 56 -13.49 -14.18 9.52
N PRO A 57 -14.40 -13.94 8.55
CA PRO A 57 -14.44 -14.74 7.34
C PRO A 57 -13.17 -14.54 6.53
N ASN A 58 -12.55 -15.64 6.09
CA ASN A 58 -11.32 -15.62 5.27
C ASN A 58 -10.17 -14.75 5.86
N ILE A 59 -10.06 -14.67 7.19
CA ILE A 59 -9.00 -13.89 7.84
C ILE A 59 -7.59 -14.29 7.38
N ARG A 60 -7.37 -15.58 7.08
CA ARG A 60 -6.10 -16.08 6.52
C ARG A 60 -5.75 -15.41 5.19
N GLY A 61 -6.68 -15.39 4.25
CA GLY A 61 -6.47 -14.76 2.94
C GLY A 61 -6.23 -13.27 3.08
N LEU A 62 -7.01 -12.61 3.93
CA LEU A 62 -6.87 -11.18 4.18
C LEU A 62 -5.51 -10.84 4.80
N LYS A 63 -5.03 -11.62 5.77
CA LYS A 63 -3.70 -11.44 6.38
C LYS A 63 -2.54 -11.71 5.41
N LEU A 64 -2.70 -12.62 4.45
CA LEU A 64 -1.72 -12.81 3.38
C LEU A 64 -1.68 -11.59 2.44
N SER A 65 -2.84 -11.05 2.06
CA SER A 65 -2.89 -9.79 1.31
C SER A 65 -2.30 -8.64 2.11
N GLU A 66 -2.51 -8.63 3.43
CA GLU A 66 -1.98 -7.65 4.35
C GLU A 66 -0.44 -7.60 4.29
N SER A 67 0.23 -8.76 4.36
CA SER A 67 1.69 -8.84 4.29
C SER A 67 2.25 -8.51 2.91
N HIS A 68 1.50 -8.79 1.84
CA HIS A 68 1.92 -8.41 0.48
C HIS A 68 1.88 -6.89 0.22
N ASN A 69 1.01 -6.16 0.92
CA ASN A 69 0.84 -4.71 0.75
C ASN A 69 1.48 -3.89 1.89
N ALA A 70 2.20 -4.55 2.82
CA ALA A 70 2.84 -3.92 3.98
C ALA A 70 4.15 -3.21 3.62
#